data_AF-A0A3E4WYP9-F1
#
_entry.id   AF-A0A3E4WYP9-F1
#
_cell.length_a   1.000
_cell.length_b   1.000
_cell.length_c   1.000
_cell.angle_alpha   90.00
_cell.angle_beta   90.00
_cell.angle_gamma   90.00
#
_symmetry.space_group_name_H-M   'P 1'
#
loop_
_entity.id
_entity.type
_entity.pdbx_description
1 polymer ?
#
loop_
_entity_poly.entity_id
_entity_poly.type
_entity_poly.pdbx_seq_one_letter_code
_entity_poly.pdbx_strand_id
1 'polypeptide(L)' 'MNATKQIGTLEDRKMVDTNGLQAMLSSGRKTAVEIGTAAQARVQVGRRVLWNVGKIQKYLDAISE' A
#
# COMPACT_ATOMS: atom_id res chain seq x y z
N MET A 1 -18.70 6.42 28.20
CA MET A 1 -18.62 5.80 26.86
C MET A 1 -17.80 6.71 25.98
N ASN A 2 -16.60 6.29 25.54
CA ASN A 2 -15.90 6.77 24.34
C ASN A 2 -14.60 5.97 24.23
N ALA A 3 -14.74 4.72 23.78
CA ALA A 3 -13.61 3.94 23.32
C ALA A 3 -13.07 4.65 22.07
N THR A 4 -11.94 5.34 22.19
CA THR A 4 -11.14 5.72 21.03
C THR A 4 -10.66 4.43 20.40
N LYS A 5 -11.42 4.04 19.37
CA LYS A 5 -11.29 2.85 18.55
C LYS A 5 -9.83 2.68 18.13
N GLN A 6 -9.29 1.49 18.39
CA GLN A 6 -7.98 0.98 18.01
C GLN A 6 -7.32 1.79 16.88
N ILE A 7 -6.14 2.36 17.15
CA ILE A 7 -5.22 2.81 16.09
C ILE A 7 -4.86 1.53 15.33
N GLY A 8 -5.63 1.22 14.28
CA GLY A 8 -5.47 -0.02 13.53
C GLY A 8 -4.03 -0.13 13.07
N THR A 9 -3.41 -1.28 13.37
CA THR A 9 -2.10 -1.65 12.84
C THR A 9 -2.10 -1.43 11.32
N LEU A 10 -0.95 -1.09 10.74
CA LEU A 10 -0.82 -0.85 9.28
C LEU A 10 -1.45 -1.97 8.43
N GLU A 11 -1.53 -3.17 9.01
CA GLU A 11 -2.13 -4.39 8.47
C GLU A 11 -3.62 -4.28 8.08
N ASP A 12 -4.44 -3.40 8.68
CA ASP A 12 -5.87 -3.27 8.31
C ASP A 12 -6.10 -2.22 7.19
N ARG A 13 -5.07 -1.48 6.78
CA ARG A 13 -5.23 -0.43 5.76
C ARG A 13 -5.46 -1.03 4.38
N LYS A 14 -6.68 -0.85 3.85
CA LYS A 14 -7.01 -1.25 2.46
C LYS A 14 -6.21 -0.50 1.40
N MET A 15 -5.85 0.75 1.69
CA MET A 15 -5.12 1.62 0.78
C MET A 15 -4.08 2.45 1.54
N VAL A 16 -2.92 2.69 0.91
CA VAL A 16 -1.84 3.51 1.46
C VAL A 16 -1.38 4.54 0.43
N ASP A 17 -0.87 5.69 0.89
CA ASP A 17 -0.16 6.61 0.02
C ASP A 17 1.26 6.11 -0.30
N THR A 18 1.99 6.82 -1.17
CA THR A 18 3.33 6.41 -1.59
C THR A 18 4.34 6.34 -0.44
N ASN A 19 4.21 7.14 0.63
CA ASN A 19 5.10 7.02 1.80
C ASN A 19 4.73 5.80 2.64
N GLY A 20 3.44 5.53 2.83
CA GLY A 20 2.98 4.29 3.44
C GLY A 20 3.47 3.05 2.69
N LEU A 21 3.42 3.07 1.36
CA LEU A 21 3.92 1.97 0.53
C LEU A 21 5.43 1.77 0.66
N GLN A 22 6.21 2.86 0.68
CA GLN A 22 7.66 2.80 0.90
C GLN A 22 8.00 2.15 2.24
N ALA A 23 7.28 2.53 3.30
CA ALA A 23 7.46 1.96 4.63
C ALA A 23 7.09 0.46 4.68
N MET A 24 6.00 0.07 4.01
CA MET A 24 5.57 -1.34 3.96
C MET A 24 6.56 -2.24 3.21
N LEU A 25 7.14 -1.73 2.11
CA LEU A 25 8.08 -2.48 1.29
C LEU A 25 9.54 -2.30 1.72
N SER A 26 9.80 -1.50 2.76
CA SER A 26 11.15 -1.03 3.14
C SER A 26 11.99 -0.61 1.93
N SER A 27 11.37 0.10 0.99
CA SER A 27 11.91 0.38 -0.34
C SER A 27 11.87 1.87 -0.65
N GLY A 28 12.76 2.33 -1.55
CA GLY A 28 12.75 3.71 -2.04
C GLY A 28 11.50 4.04 -2.86
N ARG A 29 11.20 5.34 -2.99
CA ARG A 29 10.03 5.84 -3.73
C ARG A 29 9.88 5.26 -5.13
N LYS A 30 10.98 5.18 -5.88
CA LYS A 30 10.96 4.67 -7.25
C LYS A 30 10.49 3.22 -7.28
N THR A 31 11.16 2.35 -6.51
CA THR A 31 10.84 0.93 -6.39
C THR A 31 9.41 0.70 -5.89
N ALA A 32 8.96 1.46 -4.90
CA ALA A 32 7.59 1.37 -4.40
C ALA A 32 6.55 1.69 -5.49
N VAL A 33 6.79 2.73 -6.29
CA VAL A 33 5.91 3.10 -7.41
C VAL A 33 5.95 2.04 -8.51
N GLU A 34 7.12 1.48 -8.83
CA GLU A 34 7.26 0.40 -9.82
C GLU A 34 6.51 -0.86 -9.38
N ILE A 35 6.68 -1.31 -8.14
CA ILE A 35 5.96 -2.46 -7.58
C ILE A 35 4.45 -2.21 -7.58
N GLY A 36 4.01 -1.04 -7.09
CA GLY A 36 2.59 -0.71 -7.07
C GLY A 36 1.97 -0.62 -8.48
N THR A 37 2.76 -0.21 -9.48
CA THR A 37 2.32 -0.14 -10.87
C THR A 37 2.28 -1.52 -11.51
N ALA A 38 3.30 -2.35 -11.29
CA ALA A 38 3.34 -3.75 -11.75
C ALA A 38 2.20 -4.58 -11.13
N ALA A 39 1.89 -4.36 -9.85
CA ALA A 39 0.74 -4.95 -9.16
C ALA A 39 -0.63 -4.42 -9.63
N GLN A 40 -0.66 -3.47 -10.57
CA GLN A 40 -1.87 -2.76 -11.01
C GLN A 40 -2.71 -2.22 -9.83
N ALA A 41 -2.01 -1.75 -8.78
CA ALA A 41 -2.57 -1.33 -7.50
C ALA A 41 -2.80 0.18 -7.40
N ARG A 42 -2.40 0.96 -8.41
CA ARG A 42 -2.55 2.42 -8.45
C ARG A 42 -4.02 2.82 -8.48
N VAL A 43 -4.44 3.65 -7.53
CA VAL A 43 -5.77 4.28 -7.46
C VAL A 43 -5.59 5.78 -7.40
N GLN A 44 -6.00 6.48 -8.47
CA GLN A 44 -5.93 7.94 -8.54
C GLN A 44 -7.27 8.56 -8.16
N VAL A 45 -7.26 9.43 -7.15
CA VAL A 45 -8.43 10.19 -6.70
C VAL A 45 -8.07 11.67 -6.77
N GLY A 46 -8.56 12.34 -7.81
CA GLY A 46 -8.16 13.72 -8.12
C GLY A 46 -6.65 13.82 -8.33
N ARG A 47 -5.99 14.61 -7.46
CA ARG A 47 -4.52 14.80 -7.47
C ARG A 47 -3.76 13.79 -6.60
N ARG A 48 -4.47 12.97 -5.81
CA ARG A 48 -3.85 11.99 -4.91
C ARG A 48 -3.70 10.64 -5.59
N VAL A 49 -2.56 10.00 -5.33
CA VAL A 49 -2.30 8.61 -5.72
C VAL A 49 -2.24 7.78 -4.45
N LEU A 50 -3.07 6.74 -4.42
CA LEU A 50 -3.12 5.73 -3.37
C LEU A 50 -2.84 4.35 -3.99
N TRP A 51 -2.48 3.40 -3.16
CA TRP A 51 -2.07 2.06 -3.56
C TRP A 51 -2.91 1.03 -2.81
N ASN A 52 -3.52 0.10 -3.54
CA ASN A 52 -4.28 -0.99 -2.97
C ASN A 52 -3.35 -2.05 -2.39
N VAL A 53 -3.35 -2.20 -1.06
CA VAL A 53 -2.44 -3.12 -0.35
C VAL A 53 -2.70 -4.57 -0.74
N GLY A 54 -3.96 -4.98 -0.88
CA GLY A 54 -4.31 -6.36 -1.22
C GLY A 54 -3.81 -6.79 -2.61
N LYS A 55 -3.80 -5.88 -3.59
CA LYS A 55 -3.22 -6.15 -4.92
C LYS A 55 -1.70 -6.27 -4.86
N ILE A 56 -1.04 -5.41 -4.10
CA ILE A 56 0.41 -5.45 -3.92
C ILE A 56 0.83 -6.76 -3.25
N GLN A 57 0.14 -7.18 -2.18
CA GLN A 57 0.44 -8.45 -1.53
C GLN A 57 0.34 -9.63 -2.50
N LYS A 58 -0.77 -9.73 -3.25
CA LYS A 58 -0.93 -10.78 -4.27
C LYS A 58 0.15 -10.77 -5.34
N TYR A 59 0.62 -9.59 -5.74
CA TYR A 59 1.72 -9.46 -6.69
C TYR A 59 3.03 -9.96 -6.09
N LEU A 60 3.34 -9.59 -4.85
CA LEU A 60 4.54 -10.05 -4.14
C LEU A 60 4.54 -11.57 -3.97
N ASP A 61 3.42 -12.16 -3.52
CA ASP A 61 3.27 -13.62 -3.44
C ASP A 61 3.45 -14.31 -4.79
N ALA A 62 3.04 -13.68 -5.90
CA ALA A 62 3.18 -14.26 -7.23
C ALA A 62 4.60 -14.18 -7.80
N ILE A 63 5.43 -13.24 -7.34
CA ILE A 63 6.83 -13.08 -7.77
C ILE A 63 7.85 -13.63 -6.78
N SER A 64 7.41 -13.98 -5.57
CA SER A 64 8.23 -14.65 -4.55
C SER A 64 8.30 -16.13 -4.90
N GLU A 65 9.48 -16.59 -5.31
CA GLU A 65 9.78 -18.00 -5.62
C GLU A 65 10.03 -18.83 -4.35
#